data_AF-A0A9J7JVY5-F1
#
_entry.id   AF-A0A9J7JVY5-F1
#
_cell.length_a   1.000
_cell.length_b   1.000
_cell.length_c   1.000
_cell.angle_alpha   90.00
_cell.angle_beta   90.00
_cell.angle_gamma   90.00
#
_symmetry.space_group_name_H-M   'P 1'
#
loop_
_entity.id
_entity.type
_entity.pdbx_description
1 polymer ?
#
loop_
_entity_poly.entity_id
_entity_poly.type
_entity_poly.pdbx_seq_one_letter_code
_entity_poly.pdbx_strand_id
1 'polypeptide(L)'
;MISSDSKGQLHLLMLSEGAAELQRVASWPAHHFEAWIAAFNYWQTELVYSGGDDGLLRGWDTRMLGTPVFTSKRHSMGVCSIQSNPHQEHILATGSYDEHVLLWDTRNIKQPLADVPVKGGVWRLKWHPVHPHLLLAVCMHNGFKILNCQKAIEEKQDVTVLISQEMPNSLVYGADWSWLLFRSKKPTLTWSFDQNGMGAQAADHCSLKVAEGPPAPFQEQIVDHHVEGPTKAHRRAELNTSLLPLTEDMKSFSQLHCSSKICDLSPFSGGNFDSSLLSTCSFYDHVLHLWKWETK
;
A
#
# COMPACT_ATOMS: atom_id res chain seq x y z
N MET A 1 10.73 1.41 13.73
CA MET A 1 10.29 2.04 12.47
C MET A 1 11.51 2.40 11.64
N ILE A 2 11.38 2.41 10.31
CA ILE A 2 12.40 2.88 9.37
C ILE A 2 11.80 4.02 8.56
N SER A 3 12.58 5.06 8.29
CA SER A 3 12.21 6.12 7.35
C SER A 3 13.35 6.42 6.39
N SER A 4 13.01 6.95 5.22
CA SER A 4 13.95 7.48 4.23
C SER A 4 13.73 8.97 4.01
N ASP A 5 14.70 9.66 3.41
CA ASP A 5 14.58 11.08 3.08
C ASP A 5 15.12 11.45 1.68
N SER A 6 14.90 12.71 1.29
CA SER A 6 15.32 13.26 0.00
C SER A 6 16.83 13.44 -0.15
N LYS A 7 17.62 13.23 0.91
CA LYS A 7 19.09 13.25 0.84
C LYS A 7 19.67 11.86 0.64
N GLY A 8 18.84 10.83 0.45
CA GLY A 8 19.28 9.46 0.30
C GLY A 8 19.63 8.76 1.61
N GLN A 9 19.25 9.33 2.76
CA GLN A 9 19.54 8.75 4.06
C GLN A 9 18.41 7.82 4.52
N LEU A 10 18.78 6.81 5.30
CA LEU A 10 17.84 6.03 6.12
C LEU A 10 17.98 6.42 7.58
N HIS A 11 16.87 6.33 8.31
CA HIS A 11 16.80 6.59 9.74
C HIS A 11 16.05 5.45 10.43
N LEU A 12 16.74 4.77 11.35
CA LEU A 12 16.14 3.78 12.25
C LEU A 12 15.59 4.50 13.47
N LEU A 13 14.30 4.37 13.71
CA LEU A 13 13.54 5.12 14.71
C LEU A 13 12.86 4.14 15.68
N MET A 14 12.90 4.45 16.97
CA MET A 14 12.26 3.71 18.05
C MET A 14 11.27 4.61 18.78
N LEU A 15 10.10 4.07 19.10
CA LEU A 15 9.10 4.78 19.90
C LEU A 15 9.38 4.48 21.37
N SER A 16 9.57 5.53 22.18
CA SER A 16 9.70 5.40 23.63
C SER A 16 8.32 5.25 24.27
N GLU A 17 8.04 4.09 24.85
CA GLU A 17 6.73 3.73 25.43
C GLU A 17 6.29 4.68 26.56
N GLY A 18 7.24 5.30 27.28
CA GLY A 18 6.94 6.17 28.42
C GLY A 18 6.71 7.65 28.09
N ALA A 19 7.18 8.12 26.93
CA ALA A 19 7.20 9.55 26.60
C ALA A 19 6.41 9.90 25.33
N ALA A 20 5.89 8.91 24.59
CA ALA A 20 5.34 9.10 23.24
C ALA A 20 6.32 9.85 22.30
N GLU A 21 7.63 9.73 22.57
CA GLU A 21 8.69 10.37 21.80
C GLU A 21 9.31 9.38 20.82
N LEU A 22 9.54 9.84 19.59
CA LEU A 22 10.23 9.09 18.57
C LEU A 22 11.73 9.40 18.63
N GLN A 23 12.52 8.40 19.02
CA GLN A 23 13.96 8.51 19.13
C GLN A 23 14.64 7.92 17.89
N ARG A 24 15.58 8.68 17.32
CA ARG A 24 16.43 8.18 16.24
C ARG A 24 17.58 7.37 16.82
N VAL A 25 17.53 6.07 16.57
CA VAL A 25 18.55 5.10 17.00
C VAL A 25 19.80 5.22 16.12
N ALA A 26 19.61 5.31 14.81
CA ALA A 26 20.69 5.42 13.86
C ALA A 26 20.28 6.12 12.56
N SER A 27 21.27 6.65 11.85
CA SER A 27 21.11 7.15 10.48
C SER A 27 22.37 6.83 9.67
N TRP A 28 22.18 6.47 8.40
CA TRP A 28 23.28 6.18 7.49
C TRP A 28 22.94 6.58 6.06
N PRO A 29 23.96 6.93 5.26
CA PRO A 29 23.79 7.17 3.83
C PRO A 29 23.47 5.86 3.12
N ALA A 30 22.32 5.81 2.46
CA ALA A 30 21.86 4.63 1.75
C ALA A 30 21.94 4.79 0.23
N HIS A 31 21.66 5.97 -0.29
CA HIS A 31 21.63 6.28 -1.71
C HIS A 31 22.34 7.61 -2.01
N HIS A 32 22.80 7.78 -3.26
CA HIS A 32 23.42 9.04 -3.69
C HIS A 32 22.40 10.11 -4.10
N PHE A 33 21.16 9.69 -4.37
CA PHE A 33 19.98 10.52 -4.66
C PHE A 33 18.90 10.21 -3.62
N GLU A 34 17.69 10.76 -3.79
CA GLU A 34 16.54 10.55 -2.93
C GLU A 34 16.30 9.05 -2.65
N ALA A 35 16.10 8.70 -1.39
CA ALA A 35 15.69 7.36 -1.00
C ALA A 35 14.16 7.31 -0.98
N TRP A 36 13.56 6.78 -2.04
CA TRP A 36 12.11 6.77 -2.25
C TRP A 36 11.38 5.75 -1.39
N ILE A 37 12.04 4.67 -0.99
CA ILE A 37 11.40 3.63 -0.18
C ILE A 37 12.37 2.99 0.80
N ALA A 38 11.88 2.71 2.00
CA ALA A 38 12.53 1.87 2.98
C ALA A 38 11.50 0.92 3.59
N ALA A 39 11.88 -0.34 3.75
CA ALA A 39 11.00 -1.36 4.30
C ALA A 39 11.79 -2.34 5.15
N PHE A 40 11.22 -2.81 6.26
CA PHE A 40 11.77 -3.98 6.94
C PHE A 40 11.52 -5.24 6.11
N ASN A 41 12.42 -6.21 6.24
CA ASN A 41 12.06 -7.58 5.92
C ASN A 41 10.96 -8.03 6.90
N TYR A 42 9.89 -8.61 6.36
CA TYR A 42 8.72 -9.02 7.14
C TYR A 42 9.03 -10.11 8.17
N TRP A 43 9.96 -11.01 7.85
CA TRP A 43 10.29 -12.19 8.64
C TRP A 43 11.56 -12.02 9.50
N GLN A 44 12.45 -11.10 9.12
CA GLN A 44 13.72 -10.83 9.80
C GLN A 44 13.87 -9.32 10.04
N THR A 45 13.44 -8.84 11.21
CA THR A 45 13.35 -7.41 11.54
C THR A 45 14.68 -6.65 11.59
N GLU A 46 15.77 -7.38 11.60
CA GLU A 46 17.14 -6.90 11.62
C GLU A 46 17.58 -6.49 10.22
N LEU A 47 16.88 -6.97 9.18
CA LEU A 47 17.13 -6.63 7.79
C LEU A 47 16.18 -5.53 7.32
N VAL A 48 16.76 -4.53 6.66
CA VAL A 48 16.04 -3.43 6.02
C VAL A 48 16.40 -3.40 4.56
N TYR A 49 15.42 -3.11 3.71
CA TYR A 49 15.58 -2.85 2.30
C TYR A 49 15.37 -1.37 2.01
N SER A 50 16.08 -0.87 0.99
CA SER A 50 15.84 0.47 0.46
C SER A 50 15.97 0.53 -1.05
N GLY A 51 15.21 1.47 -1.61
CA GLY A 51 15.21 1.84 -3.00
C GLY A 51 15.33 3.34 -3.15
N GLY A 52 16.09 3.79 -4.14
CA GLY A 52 16.30 5.22 -4.39
C GLY A 52 16.22 5.56 -5.86
N ASP A 53 16.24 6.86 -6.16
CA ASP A 53 16.26 7.40 -7.52
C ASP A 53 17.55 7.05 -8.29
N ASP A 54 18.59 6.60 -7.58
CA ASP A 54 19.81 6.01 -8.19
C ASP A 54 19.56 4.66 -8.90
N GLY A 55 18.33 4.14 -8.87
CA GLY A 55 17.92 2.86 -9.44
C GLY A 55 18.50 1.65 -8.71
N LEU A 56 19.01 1.86 -7.49
CA LEU A 56 19.61 0.80 -6.69
C LEU A 56 18.60 0.23 -5.70
N LEU A 57 18.62 -1.09 -5.59
CA LEU A 57 18.01 -1.83 -4.50
C LEU A 57 19.13 -2.24 -3.53
N ARG A 58 19.01 -1.89 -2.26
CA ARG A 58 20.00 -2.23 -1.22
C ARG A 58 19.35 -2.95 -0.04
N GLY A 59 20.11 -3.87 0.54
CA GLY A 59 19.77 -4.53 1.80
C GLY A 59 20.76 -4.16 2.90
N TRP A 60 20.29 -3.99 4.12
CA TRP A 60 21.04 -3.50 5.27
C TRP A 60 20.79 -4.39 6.48
N ASP A 61 21.84 -4.74 7.21
CA ASP A 61 21.72 -5.33 8.54
C ASP A 61 21.80 -4.21 9.57
N THR A 62 20.74 -4.00 10.33
CA THR A 62 20.64 -2.96 11.35
C THR A 62 21.64 -3.12 12.49
N ARG A 63 22.24 -4.31 12.64
CA ARG A 63 23.31 -4.59 13.60
C ARG A 63 24.70 -4.17 13.07
N MET A 64 24.84 -3.98 11.75
CA MET A 64 26.09 -3.64 11.05
C MET A 64 25.84 -2.54 10.01
N LEU A 65 25.54 -1.34 10.49
CA LEU A 65 25.21 -0.20 9.63
C LEU A 65 26.43 0.33 8.86
N GLY A 66 26.15 1.02 7.75
CA GLY A 66 27.16 1.72 6.94
C GLY A 66 27.64 0.94 5.71
N THR A 67 27.52 -0.39 5.69
CA THR A 67 27.77 -1.20 4.49
C THR A 67 26.53 -2.02 4.14
N PRO A 68 26.03 -1.96 2.91
CA PRO A 68 24.89 -2.78 2.52
C PRO A 68 25.30 -4.26 2.43
N VAL A 69 24.44 -5.16 2.92
CA VAL A 69 24.57 -6.62 2.79
C VAL A 69 24.56 -7.03 1.32
N PHE A 70 23.78 -6.32 0.51
CA PHE A 70 23.81 -6.45 -0.94
C PHE A 70 23.42 -5.13 -1.62
N THR A 71 23.82 -4.99 -2.88
CA THR A 71 23.35 -3.93 -3.79
C THR A 71 23.02 -4.54 -5.13
N SER A 72 21.87 -4.20 -5.69
CA SER A 72 21.40 -4.65 -7.00
C SER A 72 21.10 -3.44 -7.88
N LYS A 73 21.54 -3.50 -9.15
CA LYS A 73 21.33 -2.49 -10.20
C LYS A 73 20.57 -3.09 -11.38
N ARG A 74 19.58 -3.94 -11.08
CA ARG A 74 18.75 -4.56 -12.13
C ARG A 74 17.66 -3.61 -12.62
N HIS A 75 17.16 -2.75 -11.75
CA HIS A 75 16.31 -1.64 -12.15
C HIS A 75 17.14 -0.56 -12.84
N SER A 76 16.56 0.07 -13.87
CA SER A 76 17.21 1.10 -14.67
C SER A 76 16.82 2.52 -14.26
N MET A 77 15.77 2.65 -13.45
CA MET A 77 15.27 3.90 -12.86
C MET A 77 14.92 3.69 -11.38
N GLY A 78 14.45 4.74 -10.70
CA GLY A 78 14.23 4.74 -9.27
C GLY A 78 13.30 3.63 -8.76
N VAL A 79 13.72 2.94 -7.70
CA VAL A 79 12.95 1.86 -7.07
C VAL A 79 11.91 2.49 -6.13
N CYS A 80 10.63 2.36 -6.46
CA CYS A 80 9.53 3.05 -5.78
C CYS A 80 8.83 2.19 -4.73
N SER A 81 8.85 0.86 -4.88
CA SER A 81 8.12 -0.05 -3.99
C SER A 81 8.91 -1.33 -3.70
N ILE A 82 8.84 -1.77 -2.44
CA ILE A 82 9.50 -2.98 -1.95
C ILE A 82 8.52 -3.68 -1.00
N GLN A 83 8.24 -4.97 -1.24
CA GLN A 83 7.33 -5.77 -0.42
C GLN A 83 7.85 -7.19 -0.21
N SER A 84 8.13 -7.53 1.05
CA SER A 84 8.36 -8.92 1.44
C SER A 84 7.04 -9.69 1.32
N ASN A 85 7.09 -10.93 0.83
CA ASN A 85 5.91 -11.77 0.80
C ASN A 85 5.58 -12.22 2.24
N PRO A 86 4.37 -11.92 2.77
CA PRO A 86 3.99 -12.27 4.14
C PRO A 86 3.68 -13.77 4.32
N HIS A 87 3.66 -14.54 3.22
CA HIS A 87 3.39 -15.99 3.22
C HIS A 87 4.64 -16.82 2.94
N GLN A 88 5.70 -16.23 2.37
CA GLN A 88 6.92 -16.93 1.98
C GLN A 88 8.16 -16.11 2.30
N GLU A 89 8.96 -16.59 3.26
CA GLU A 89 10.08 -15.85 3.89
C GLU A 89 11.05 -15.20 2.91
N HIS A 90 11.41 -15.94 1.86
CA HIS A 90 12.50 -15.55 0.97
C HIS A 90 12.03 -14.85 -0.30
N ILE A 91 10.74 -14.56 -0.44
CA ILE A 91 10.21 -13.91 -1.63
C ILE A 91 10.06 -12.41 -1.38
N LEU A 92 10.67 -11.63 -2.28
CA LEU A 92 10.59 -10.17 -2.28
C LEU A 92 10.10 -9.70 -3.65
N ALA A 93 9.18 -8.73 -3.67
CA ALA A 93 8.79 -8.03 -4.88
C ALA A 93 9.28 -6.58 -4.83
N THR A 94 9.83 -6.09 -5.94
CA THR A 94 10.20 -4.69 -6.10
C THR A 94 9.58 -4.12 -7.35
N GLY A 95 9.21 -2.85 -7.28
CA GLY A 95 8.63 -2.09 -8.39
C GLY A 95 9.40 -0.80 -8.57
N SER A 96 9.59 -0.41 -9.82
CA SER A 96 10.40 0.74 -10.20
C SER A 96 9.67 1.65 -11.18
N TYR A 97 10.14 2.89 -11.25
CA TYR A 97 9.72 3.85 -12.26
C TYR A 97 10.10 3.42 -13.68
N ASP A 98 11.00 2.44 -13.83
CA ASP A 98 11.34 1.82 -15.11
C ASP A 98 10.22 0.97 -15.71
N GLU A 99 9.08 0.86 -15.04
CA GLU A 99 7.89 0.11 -15.46
C GLU A 99 7.97 -1.41 -15.29
N HIS A 100 8.96 -1.89 -14.53
CA HIS A 100 9.14 -3.31 -14.24
C HIS A 100 8.81 -3.66 -12.79
N VAL A 101 8.20 -4.84 -12.62
CA VAL A 101 8.12 -5.56 -11.34
C VAL A 101 9.15 -6.68 -11.38
N LEU A 102 10.06 -6.69 -10.42
CA LEU A 102 11.02 -7.77 -10.23
C LEU A 102 10.65 -8.61 -9.02
N LEU A 103 10.66 -9.93 -9.20
CA LEU A 103 10.54 -10.90 -8.09
C LEU A 103 11.92 -11.43 -7.74
N TRP A 104 12.18 -11.63 -6.46
CA TRP A 104 13.48 -12.05 -5.96
C TRP A 104 13.38 -13.19 -4.97
N ASP A 105 14.40 -14.05 -4.97
CA ASP A 105 14.73 -14.92 -3.84
C ASP A 105 15.83 -14.23 -3.01
N THR A 106 15.53 -13.86 -1.77
CA THR A 106 16.47 -13.13 -0.90
C THR A 106 17.71 -13.96 -0.52
N ARG A 107 17.65 -15.28 -0.66
CA ARG A 107 18.81 -16.17 -0.50
C ARG A 107 19.79 -16.06 -1.66
N ASN A 108 19.33 -15.58 -2.82
CA ASN A 108 20.15 -15.37 -4.01
C ASN A 108 19.72 -14.11 -4.79
N ILE A 109 20.08 -12.95 -4.26
CA ILE A 109 19.67 -11.64 -4.80
C ILE A 109 20.40 -11.22 -6.10
N LYS A 110 21.29 -12.07 -6.64
CA LYS A 110 22.09 -11.74 -7.83
C LYS A 110 21.24 -11.57 -9.10
N GLN A 111 20.15 -12.32 -9.18
CA GLN A 111 19.24 -12.30 -10.32
C GLN A 111 17.80 -12.43 -9.83
N PRO A 112 16.86 -11.70 -10.45
CA PRO A 112 15.45 -11.86 -10.13
C PRO A 112 14.95 -13.24 -10.60
N LEU A 113 13.94 -13.76 -9.92
CA LEU A 113 13.17 -14.93 -10.33
C LEU A 113 12.34 -14.64 -11.58
N ALA A 114 11.83 -13.42 -11.70
CA ALA A 114 11.07 -12.96 -12.84
C ALA A 114 11.19 -11.44 -13.02
N ASP A 115 11.00 -11.00 -14.26
CA ASP A 115 11.01 -9.62 -14.68
C ASP A 115 9.75 -9.33 -15.50
N VAL A 116 8.86 -8.49 -14.98
CA VAL A 116 7.51 -8.30 -15.51
C VAL A 116 7.29 -6.86 -15.94
N PRO A 117 7.20 -6.58 -17.26
CA PRO A 117 6.85 -5.24 -17.74
C PRO A 117 5.37 -4.96 -17.49
N VAL A 118 5.07 -3.88 -16.77
CA VAL A 118 3.69 -3.47 -16.45
C VAL A 118 3.25 -2.17 -17.14
N LYS A 119 4.13 -1.60 -17.98
CA LYS A 119 3.85 -0.45 -18.86
C LYS A 119 3.43 0.83 -18.11
N GLY A 120 4.02 1.06 -16.94
CA GLY A 120 3.87 2.28 -16.14
C GLY A 120 4.62 2.16 -14.81
N GLY A 121 5.13 3.28 -14.28
CA GLY A 121 5.96 3.28 -13.07
C GLY A 121 5.26 2.67 -11.84
N VAL A 122 5.93 1.75 -11.15
CA VAL A 122 5.31 0.88 -10.13
C VAL A 122 5.41 1.48 -8.72
N TRP A 123 4.43 2.31 -8.35
CA TRP A 123 4.42 3.03 -7.07
C TRP A 123 4.03 2.20 -5.86
N ARG A 124 3.21 1.16 -6.07
CA ARG A 124 2.75 0.33 -4.96
C ARG A 124 2.63 -1.12 -5.38
N LEU A 125 3.17 -1.96 -4.51
CA LEU A 125 2.99 -3.40 -4.53
C LEU A 125 2.27 -3.82 -3.26
N LYS A 126 1.37 -4.80 -3.36
CA LYS A 126 0.70 -5.42 -2.21
C LYS A 126 0.43 -6.90 -2.47
N TRP A 127 1.06 -7.78 -1.70
CA TRP A 127 0.71 -9.19 -1.68
C TRP A 127 -0.72 -9.38 -1.18
N HIS A 128 -1.42 -10.35 -1.77
CA HIS A 128 -2.77 -10.68 -1.35
C HIS A 128 -2.76 -11.27 0.08
N PRO A 129 -3.71 -10.89 0.94
CA PRO A 129 -3.71 -11.27 2.35
C PRO A 129 -3.86 -12.77 2.62
N VAL A 130 -4.47 -13.52 1.68
CA VAL A 130 -4.79 -14.96 1.84
C VAL A 130 -4.17 -15.84 0.76
N HIS A 131 -3.75 -15.26 -0.37
CA HIS A 131 -3.33 -16.02 -1.55
C HIS A 131 -1.84 -15.74 -1.79
N PRO A 132 -0.93 -16.68 -1.45
CA PRO A 132 0.51 -16.42 -1.38
C PRO A 132 1.17 -15.95 -2.67
N HIS A 133 0.54 -16.23 -3.81
CA HIS A 133 1.10 -15.98 -5.14
C HIS A 133 0.46 -14.79 -5.85
N LEU A 134 -0.54 -14.14 -5.26
CA LEU A 134 -1.19 -12.99 -5.88
C LEU A 134 -0.54 -11.69 -5.41
N LEU A 135 -0.15 -10.86 -6.39
CA LEU A 135 0.49 -9.58 -6.16
C LEU A 135 -0.27 -8.49 -6.92
N LEU A 136 -0.74 -7.50 -6.18
CA LEU A 136 -1.28 -6.26 -6.76
C LEU A 136 -0.13 -5.31 -7.08
N ALA A 137 -0.12 -4.80 -8.31
CA ALA A 137 0.81 -3.78 -8.78
C ALA A 137 0.06 -2.54 -9.27
N VAL A 138 0.35 -1.40 -8.66
CA VAL A 138 -0.19 -0.10 -9.04
C VAL A 138 0.81 0.60 -9.94
N CYS A 139 0.37 0.92 -11.15
CA CYS A 139 1.19 1.42 -12.25
C CYS A 139 0.73 2.84 -12.58
N MET A 140 1.55 3.85 -12.27
CA MET A 140 1.22 5.28 -12.29
C MET A 140 0.28 5.69 -13.44
N HIS A 141 0.69 5.38 -14.67
CA HIS A 141 0.00 5.77 -15.90
C HIS A 141 -0.88 4.68 -16.49
N ASN A 142 -0.88 3.48 -15.91
CA ASN A 142 -1.49 2.28 -16.49
C ASN A 142 -2.45 1.56 -15.53
N GLY A 143 -2.96 2.29 -14.54
CA GLY A 143 -3.91 1.82 -13.54
C GLY A 143 -3.30 0.79 -12.59
N PHE A 144 -3.88 -0.42 -12.55
CA PHE A 144 -3.37 -1.50 -11.71
C PHE A 144 -3.44 -2.87 -12.38
N LYS A 145 -2.63 -3.80 -11.90
CA LYS A 145 -2.58 -5.19 -12.36
C LYS A 145 -2.59 -6.15 -11.18
N ILE A 146 -3.19 -7.30 -11.38
CA ILE A 146 -3.09 -8.44 -10.45
C ILE A 146 -2.25 -9.51 -11.14
N LEU A 147 -1.12 -9.84 -10.51
CA LEU A 147 -0.13 -10.78 -11.00
C LEU A 147 -0.25 -12.11 -10.24
N ASN A 148 -0.17 -13.22 -10.97
CA ASN A 148 0.03 -14.55 -10.40
C ASN A 148 1.50 -14.95 -10.52
N CYS A 149 2.17 -14.99 -9.39
CA CYS A 149 3.59 -15.25 -9.23
C CYS A 149 3.92 -16.73 -8.99
N GLN A 150 2.94 -17.64 -8.99
CA GLN A 150 3.13 -19.04 -8.59
C GLN A 150 4.22 -19.72 -9.42
N LYS A 151 4.08 -19.66 -10.76
CA LYS A 151 5.03 -20.28 -11.68
C LYS A 151 6.45 -19.71 -11.58
N ALA A 152 6.57 -18.41 -11.31
CA ALA A 152 7.87 -17.78 -11.10
C ALA A 152 8.56 -18.24 -9.80
N ILE A 153 7.78 -18.42 -8.75
CA ILE A 153 8.28 -18.82 -7.43
C ILE A 153 8.64 -20.32 -7.41
N GLU A 154 7.76 -21.17 -7.94
CA GLU A 154 7.86 -22.63 -7.81
C GLU A 154 8.62 -23.28 -8.98
N GLU A 155 8.39 -22.79 -10.19
CA GLU A 155 8.87 -23.42 -11.44
C GLU A 155 9.93 -22.58 -12.17
N LYS A 156 10.28 -21.39 -11.63
CA LYS A 156 11.20 -20.43 -12.27
C LYS A 156 10.79 -20.04 -13.70
N GLN A 157 9.49 -19.94 -13.92
CA GLN A 157 8.90 -19.48 -15.18
C GLN A 157 8.41 -18.03 -15.08
N ASP A 158 7.77 -17.53 -16.13
CA ASP A 158 7.24 -16.16 -16.15
C ASP A 158 6.00 -15.99 -15.25
N VAL A 159 5.84 -14.77 -14.74
CA VAL A 159 4.65 -14.33 -14.00
C VAL A 159 3.49 -14.13 -14.97
N THR A 160 2.30 -14.55 -14.58
CA THR A 160 1.08 -14.36 -15.39
C THR A 160 0.32 -13.13 -14.92
N VAL A 161 -0.06 -12.24 -15.83
CA VAL A 161 -0.96 -11.11 -15.54
C VAL A 161 -2.40 -11.61 -15.58
N LEU A 162 -3.09 -11.66 -14.44
CA LEU A 162 -4.48 -12.10 -14.36
C LEU A 162 -5.45 -10.99 -14.72
N ILE A 163 -5.21 -9.78 -14.19
CA ILE A 163 -6.04 -8.60 -14.41
C ILE A 163 -5.15 -7.44 -14.80
N SER A 164 -5.62 -6.66 -15.77
CA SER A 164 -5.05 -5.38 -16.16
C SER A 164 -6.20 -4.39 -16.27
N GLN A 165 -6.32 -3.50 -15.29
CA GLN A 165 -7.30 -2.42 -15.31
C GLN A 165 -6.58 -1.12 -15.62
N GLU A 166 -6.83 -0.60 -16.81
CA GLU A 166 -6.31 0.71 -17.23
C GLU A 166 -7.26 1.81 -16.74
N MET A 167 -6.69 2.95 -16.36
CA MET A 167 -7.42 4.12 -15.91
C MET A 167 -6.95 5.33 -16.73
N PRO A 168 -7.39 5.44 -18.01
CA PRO A 168 -6.96 6.53 -18.88
C PRO A 168 -7.36 7.87 -18.25
N ASN A 169 -6.42 8.82 -18.22
CA ASN A 169 -6.54 10.14 -17.60
C ASN A 169 -6.51 10.17 -16.07
N SER A 170 -6.02 9.10 -15.43
CA SER A 170 -5.84 9.03 -13.98
C SER A 170 -4.42 8.61 -13.63
N LEU A 171 -3.89 9.11 -12.50
CA LEU A 171 -2.64 8.62 -11.91
C LEU A 171 -2.97 7.82 -10.66
N VAL A 172 -2.69 6.52 -10.68
CA VAL A 172 -2.96 5.65 -9.54
C VAL A 172 -1.66 5.46 -8.74
N TYR A 173 -1.71 5.81 -7.45
CA TYR A 173 -0.56 5.69 -6.53
C TYR A 173 -0.86 4.79 -5.34
N GLY A 174 -2.13 4.66 -5.00
CA GLY A 174 -2.60 3.93 -3.83
C GLY A 174 -3.57 2.83 -4.22
N ALA A 175 -3.33 1.66 -3.66
CA ALA A 175 -4.28 0.57 -3.67
C ALA A 175 -4.04 -0.37 -2.49
N ASP A 176 -5.08 -1.07 -2.05
CA ASP A 176 -4.96 -2.09 -1.02
C ASP A 176 -6.04 -3.16 -1.14
N TRP A 177 -5.71 -4.36 -0.67
CA TRP A 177 -6.65 -5.45 -0.55
C TRP A 177 -7.56 -5.24 0.67
N SER A 178 -8.83 -5.59 0.53
CA SER A 178 -9.72 -5.64 1.67
C SER A 178 -9.41 -6.86 2.54
N TRP A 179 -9.33 -6.62 3.85
CA TRP A 179 -9.27 -7.66 4.87
C TRP A 179 -10.65 -8.03 5.41
N LEU A 180 -11.72 -7.45 4.83
CA LEU A 180 -13.08 -7.66 5.32
C LEU A 180 -13.53 -9.11 5.08
N LEU A 181 -13.76 -9.81 6.18
CA LEU A 181 -14.45 -11.09 6.22
C LEU A 181 -15.93 -10.87 5.92
N PHE A 182 -16.33 -10.88 4.65
CA PHE A 182 -17.75 -11.02 4.34
C PHE A 182 -18.21 -12.42 4.73
N ARG A 183 -18.84 -12.56 5.90
CA ARG A 183 -19.79 -13.65 6.10
C ARG A 183 -20.92 -13.41 5.10
N SER A 184 -20.96 -14.20 4.04
CA SER A 184 -22.16 -14.34 3.22
C SER A 184 -23.31 -14.80 4.12
N LYS A 185 -24.03 -13.85 4.72
CA LYS A 185 -25.42 -14.08 5.03
C LYS A 185 -26.11 -13.99 3.68
N LYS A 186 -26.27 -15.13 3.00
CA LYS A 186 -27.39 -15.24 2.05
C LYS A 186 -28.61 -14.73 2.83
N PRO A 187 -29.31 -13.68 2.38
CA PRO A 187 -30.63 -13.43 2.92
C PRO A 187 -31.43 -14.66 2.49
N THR A 188 -31.76 -15.53 3.44
CA THR A 188 -32.81 -16.51 3.22
C THR A 188 -34.11 -15.71 3.16
N LEU A 189 -34.37 -15.11 2.00
CA LEU A 189 -35.69 -14.64 1.67
C LEU A 189 -36.52 -15.89 1.45
N THR A 190 -37.22 -16.33 2.51
CA THR A 190 -38.37 -17.22 2.35
C THR A 190 -39.46 -16.43 1.67
N TRP A 191 -39.42 -16.38 0.33
CA TRP A 191 -40.60 -16.08 -0.46
C TRP A 191 -41.45 -17.34 -0.44
N SER A 192 -42.62 -17.24 0.21
CA SER A 192 -43.72 -18.16 -0.04
C SER A 192 -44.09 -18.05 -1.51
N PHE A 193 -43.92 -19.15 -2.25
CA PHE A 193 -44.39 -19.31 -3.61
C PHE A 193 -45.91 -19.23 -3.65
N ASP A 194 -46.45 -18.38 -4.53
CA ASP A 194 -47.66 -18.73 -5.26
C ASP A 194 -47.25 -18.98 -6.71
N GLN A 195 -47.48 -20.21 -7.16
CA GLN A 195 -47.23 -20.66 -8.52
C GLN A 195 -48.24 -20.04 -9.49
N ASN A 196 -47.77 -19.39 -10.56
CA ASN A 196 -48.36 -19.53 -11.88
C ASN A 196 -47.51 -18.88 -12.99
N GLY A 197 -47.28 -19.62 -14.07
CA GLY A 197 -46.90 -19.08 -15.38
C GLY A 197 -45.54 -19.50 -15.92
N MET A 198 -45.56 -20.35 -16.95
CA MET A 198 -44.41 -20.77 -17.76
C MET A 198 -43.77 -19.62 -18.57
N GLY A 199 -42.49 -19.79 -18.95
CA GLY A 199 -41.88 -19.08 -20.08
C GLY A 199 -40.36 -19.01 -20.01
N ALA A 200 -39.68 -19.34 -21.11
CA ALA A 200 -38.27 -19.70 -21.18
C ALA A 200 -37.29 -18.53 -21.41
N GLN A 201 -36.00 -18.92 -21.34
CA GLN A 201 -34.82 -18.46 -22.09
C GLN A 201 -33.85 -17.46 -21.48
N ALA A 202 -32.58 -17.85 -21.63
CA ALA A 202 -31.35 -17.22 -21.19
C ALA A 202 -30.91 -16.07 -22.11
N ALA A 203 -30.17 -15.12 -21.54
CA ALA A 203 -29.15 -14.35 -22.26
C ALA A 203 -28.08 -13.86 -21.26
N ASP A 204 -26.85 -14.29 -21.53
CA ASP A 204 -25.61 -13.85 -20.91
C ASP A 204 -25.32 -12.38 -21.24
N HIS A 205 -25.05 -11.56 -20.22
CA HIS A 205 -24.25 -10.35 -20.36
C HIS A 205 -23.50 -10.08 -19.04
N CYS A 206 -22.17 -10.20 -19.07
CA CYS A 206 -21.31 -9.86 -17.94
C CYS A 206 -21.09 -8.34 -17.93
N SER A 207 -21.52 -7.66 -16.87
CA SER A 207 -21.41 -6.20 -16.73
C SER A 207 -20.67 -5.85 -15.44
N LEU A 208 -19.55 -5.13 -15.55
CA LEU A 208 -18.93 -4.43 -14.43
C LEU A 208 -19.92 -3.35 -13.96
N LYS A 209 -20.38 -3.39 -12.71
CA LYS A 209 -21.27 -2.35 -12.17
C LYS A 209 -20.46 -1.32 -11.38
N VAL A 210 -20.36 -0.12 -11.95
CA VAL A 210 -19.98 1.09 -11.21
C VAL A 210 -21.18 1.46 -10.33
N ALA A 211 -20.96 1.61 -9.02
CA ALA A 211 -21.96 2.17 -8.13
C ALA A 211 -21.82 3.70 -8.12
N GLU A 212 -22.48 4.40 -9.04
CA GLU A 212 -22.60 5.85 -9.00
C GLU A 212 -23.77 6.26 -8.10
N GLY A 213 -23.48 7.03 -7.05
CA GLY A 213 -24.47 7.80 -6.31
C GLY A 213 -24.00 9.26 -6.25
N PRO A 214 -24.86 10.25 -6.51
CA PRO A 214 -24.44 11.65 -6.52
C PRO A 214 -24.12 12.11 -5.09
N PRO A 215 -23.06 12.90 -4.86
CA PRO A 215 -22.84 13.53 -3.56
C PRO A 215 -23.84 14.69 -3.36
N ALA A 216 -24.37 14.81 -2.14
CA ALA A 216 -25.18 15.95 -1.73
C ALA A 216 -24.33 17.24 -1.73
N PRO A 217 -24.88 18.41 -2.13
CA PRO A 217 -24.10 19.64 -2.18
C PRO A 217 -23.80 20.15 -0.77
N PHE A 218 -22.52 20.36 -0.47
CA PHE A 218 -22.06 21.08 0.70
C PHE A 218 -21.92 22.56 0.34
N GLN A 219 -22.54 23.44 1.13
CA GLN A 219 -22.69 24.86 0.84
C GLN A 219 -21.51 25.64 1.45
N GLU A 220 -20.56 26.10 0.63
CA GLU A 220 -19.53 27.05 1.05
C GLU A 220 -20.09 28.48 1.07
N GLN A 221 -20.00 29.15 2.23
CA GLN A 221 -20.25 30.59 2.33
C GLN A 221 -18.99 31.37 1.89
N ILE A 222 -19.09 32.00 0.74
CA ILE A 222 -18.13 32.97 0.21
C ILE A 222 -18.39 34.33 0.89
N VAL A 223 -17.37 34.94 1.49
CA VAL A 223 -17.37 36.37 1.81
C VAL A 223 -16.36 37.05 0.88
N ASP A 224 -16.89 37.83 -0.06
CA ASP A 224 -16.15 38.66 -0.99
C ASP A 224 -15.49 39.85 -0.29
N HIS A 225 -14.22 40.12 -0.61
CA HIS A 225 -13.67 41.47 -0.65
C HIS A 225 -12.63 41.58 -1.77
N HIS A 226 -12.97 42.32 -2.84
CA HIS A 226 -12.03 42.91 -3.80
C HIS A 226 -11.33 44.12 -3.12
N VAL A 227 -10.10 44.57 -3.46
CA VAL A 227 -9.57 45.10 -4.73
C VAL A 227 -8.03 45.33 -4.63
N GLU A 228 -7.32 45.19 -5.78
CA GLU A 228 -6.01 45.77 -6.22
C GLU A 228 -4.62 45.28 -5.71
N GLY A 229 -3.70 45.03 -6.66
CA GLY A 229 -2.24 44.86 -6.46
C GLY A 229 -1.43 46.10 -6.91
N PRO A 230 -0.13 46.04 -7.28
CA PRO A 230 0.92 45.03 -7.05
C PRO A 230 2.26 45.64 -6.49
N THR A 231 3.28 44.78 -6.30
CA THR A 231 4.76 45.03 -6.30
C THR A 231 5.60 44.86 -5.00
N LYS A 232 6.68 44.07 -5.18
CA LYS A 232 8.07 44.12 -4.64
C LYS A 232 8.37 43.98 -3.12
N ALA A 233 9.15 42.92 -2.86
CA ALA A 233 10.43 42.85 -2.12
C ALA A 233 10.51 42.91 -0.57
N HIS A 234 11.28 41.91 -0.06
CA HIS A 234 12.22 41.93 1.06
C HIS A 234 11.80 41.68 2.52
N ARG A 235 12.48 40.65 3.07
CA ARG A 235 13.10 40.47 4.41
C ARG A 235 12.26 40.55 5.70
N ARG A 236 12.29 39.40 6.39
CA ARG A 236 12.78 39.15 7.77
C ARG A 236 12.28 40.10 8.89
N ALA A 237 11.50 39.54 9.83
CA ALA A 237 11.76 39.65 11.27
C ALA A 237 10.84 38.70 12.06
N GLU A 238 11.44 38.05 13.06
CA GLU A 238 10.80 37.29 14.14
C GLU A 238 9.98 38.22 15.04
N LEU A 239 8.95 37.67 15.71
CA LEU A 239 8.54 38.13 17.04
C LEU A 239 7.75 37.03 17.77
N ASN A 240 8.32 36.62 18.90
CA ASN A 240 7.71 35.81 19.95
C ASN A 240 6.42 36.44 20.45
N THR A 241 5.44 35.61 20.86
CA THR A 241 4.72 35.83 22.12
C THR A 241 3.97 34.56 22.55
N SER A 242 4.35 34.10 23.74
CA SER A 242 3.65 33.15 24.59
C SER A 242 2.23 33.60 24.93
N LEU A 243 1.32 32.66 25.21
CA LEU A 243 0.31 32.72 26.28
C LEU A 243 -0.42 31.36 26.42
N LEU A 244 -0.30 30.75 27.60
CA LEU A 244 -1.16 29.70 28.21
C LEU A 244 -1.66 30.30 29.55
N PRO A 245 -2.60 29.69 30.31
CA PRO A 245 -3.58 28.63 30.01
C PRO A 245 -5.01 28.99 30.51
N LEU A 246 -6.00 28.14 30.23
CA LEU A 246 -7.21 28.06 31.07
C LEU A 246 -7.44 26.62 31.53
N THR A 247 -7.48 26.49 32.84
CA THR A 247 -7.78 25.33 33.68
C THR A 247 -9.29 25.11 33.78
N GLU A 248 -9.73 23.85 33.84
CA GLU A 248 -10.72 23.41 34.84
C GLU A 248 -10.76 21.87 34.97
N ASP A 249 -10.72 21.44 36.23
CA ASP A 249 -10.71 20.06 36.74
C ASP A 249 -12.12 19.44 36.78
N MET A 250 -12.24 18.11 36.57
CA MET A 250 -12.87 17.21 37.57
C MET A 250 -12.77 15.71 37.23
N LYS A 251 -11.88 15.04 37.98
CA LYS A 251 -11.98 13.77 38.74
C LYS A 251 -12.79 12.55 38.20
N SER A 252 -11.97 11.52 37.92
CA SER A 252 -12.01 10.11 38.36
C SER A 252 -13.16 9.19 37.99
N PHE A 253 -12.85 8.09 37.29
CA PHE A 253 -13.28 6.73 37.70
C PHE A 253 -12.25 5.66 37.27
N SER A 254 -11.72 4.98 38.29
CA SER A 254 -11.26 3.58 38.40
C SER A 254 -10.46 2.89 37.27
N GLN A 255 -9.28 2.43 37.69
CA GLN A 255 -8.47 1.34 37.11
C GLN A 255 -9.32 0.14 36.66
N LEU A 256 -9.07 -0.35 35.44
CA LEU A 256 -9.26 -1.75 35.08
C LEU A 256 -8.06 -2.20 34.23
N HIS A 257 -7.55 -3.36 34.61
CA HIS A 257 -6.28 -3.95 34.25
C HIS A 257 -6.02 -4.15 32.75
N CYS A 258 -4.75 -4.01 32.39
CA CYS A 258 -4.16 -4.58 31.19
C CYS A 258 -4.37 -6.11 31.17
N SER A 259 -4.92 -6.61 30.07
CA SER A 259 -4.79 -8.00 29.65
C SER A 259 -4.61 -8.00 28.13
N SER A 260 -3.35 -7.99 27.70
CA SER A 260 -2.93 -8.41 26.38
C SER A 260 -3.40 -9.85 26.14
N LYS A 261 -4.52 -10.01 25.43
CA LYS A 261 -4.88 -11.26 24.78
C LYS A 261 -4.62 -11.11 23.29
N ILE A 262 -3.49 -11.67 22.87
CA ILE A 262 -3.26 -12.13 21.51
C ILE A 262 -4.47 -13.01 21.17
N CYS A 263 -5.30 -12.56 20.24
CA CYS A 263 -6.34 -13.41 19.69
C CYS A 263 -5.64 -14.42 18.76
N ASP A 264 -5.30 -15.58 19.31
CA ASP A 264 -5.01 -16.78 18.54
C ASP A 264 -6.25 -17.12 17.71
N LEU A 265 -6.27 -16.66 16.46
CA LEU A 265 -7.24 -17.11 15.47
C LEU A 265 -6.78 -18.49 14.96
N SER A 266 -7.17 -19.54 15.68
CA SER A 266 -7.26 -20.88 15.11
C SER A 266 -8.16 -20.85 13.86
N PRO A 267 -7.85 -21.58 12.78
CA PRO A 267 -8.62 -21.53 11.55
C PRO A 267 -10.00 -22.15 11.79
N PHE A 268 -11.00 -21.31 12.02
CA PHE A 268 -12.39 -21.74 11.98
C PHE A 268 -12.73 -22.09 10.52
N SER A 269 -12.77 -23.38 10.25
CA SER A 269 -13.27 -23.96 9.01
C SER A 269 -14.72 -23.51 8.78
N GLY A 270 -14.98 -22.79 7.68
CA GLY A 270 -16.34 -22.64 7.13
C GLY A 270 -16.86 -21.23 6.86
N GLY A 271 -16.03 -20.17 6.96
CA GLY A 271 -16.40 -18.85 6.41
C GLY A 271 -15.95 -18.74 4.95
N ASN A 272 -16.86 -18.42 4.03
CA ASN A 272 -16.46 -18.09 2.65
C ASN A 272 -15.74 -16.73 2.68
N PHE A 273 -14.41 -16.72 2.53
CA PHE A 273 -13.61 -15.50 2.56
C PHE A 273 -13.80 -14.75 1.24
N ASP A 274 -14.56 -13.65 1.23
CA ASP A 274 -14.62 -12.76 0.07
C ASP A 274 -13.45 -11.77 0.12
N SER A 275 -12.22 -12.27 -0.11
CA SER A 275 -11.01 -11.43 -0.25
C SER A 275 -10.92 -10.78 -1.63
N SER A 276 -12.04 -10.72 -2.34
CA SER A 276 -12.12 -10.27 -3.72
C SER A 276 -12.32 -8.77 -3.88
N LEU A 277 -12.18 -8.02 -2.79
CA LEU A 277 -12.40 -6.59 -2.77
C LEU A 277 -11.06 -5.86 -2.71
N LEU A 278 -10.92 -4.83 -3.53
CA LEU A 278 -9.72 -4.00 -3.66
C LEU A 278 -10.17 -2.54 -3.72
N SER A 279 -9.46 -1.65 -3.06
CA SER A 279 -9.68 -0.20 -3.22
C SER A 279 -8.50 0.46 -3.92
N THR A 280 -8.75 1.45 -4.78
CA THR A 280 -7.70 2.28 -5.40
C THR A 280 -8.01 3.76 -5.25
N CYS A 281 -6.99 4.59 -5.08
CA CYS A 281 -7.14 6.05 -5.14
C CYS A 281 -6.38 6.62 -6.34
N SER A 282 -7.02 7.58 -7.00
CA SER A 282 -6.48 8.28 -8.16
C SER A 282 -6.26 9.76 -7.84
N PHE A 283 -5.22 10.33 -8.43
CA PHE A 283 -4.83 11.72 -8.20
C PHE A 283 -5.81 12.72 -8.82
N TYR A 284 -6.34 12.44 -10.02
CA TYR A 284 -7.08 13.43 -10.81
C TYR A 284 -8.59 13.41 -10.56
N ASP A 285 -9.16 12.26 -10.22
CA ASP A 285 -10.60 12.17 -9.97
C ASP A 285 -10.96 12.45 -8.50
N HIS A 286 -9.98 12.43 -7.59
CA HIS A 286 -10.19 12.55 -6.14
C HIS A 286 -11.19 11.51 -5.58
N VAL A 287 -11.31 10.36 -6.24
CA VAL A 287 -12.25 9.29 -5.89
C VAL A 287 -11.50 8.07 -5.32
N LEU A 288 -12.10 7.48 -4.29
CA LEU A 288 -11.77 6.13 -3.84
C LEU A 288 -12.63 5.13 -4.61
N HIS A 289 -12.02 4.40 -5.54
CA HIS A 289 -12.70 3.35 -6.30
C HIS A 289 -12.68 2.04 -5.50
N LEU A 290 -13.80 1.34 -5.50
CA LEU A 290 -13.94 0.02 -4.89
C LEU A 290 -14.22 -1.01 -5.97
N TRP A 291 -13.36 -2.02 -6.03
CA TRP A 291 -13.38 -3.06 -7.03
C TRP A 291 -13.75 -4.38 -6.36
N LYS A 292 -14.64 -5.13 -6.99
CA LYS A 292 -14.83 -6.55 -6.69
C LYS A 292 -14.32 -7.34 -7.90
N TRP A 293 -13.35 -8.21 -7.68
CA TRP A 293 -12.89 -9.13 -8.72
C TRP A 293 -13.54 -10.50 -8.49
N GLU A 294 -13.75 -11.30 -9.54
CA GLU A 294 -14.27 -12.65 -9.38
C GLU A 294 -13.34 -13.60 -10.12
N THR A 295 -12.71 -14.52 -9.39
CA THR A 295 -12.01 -15.66 -9.99
C THR A 295 -13.06 -16.63 -10.53
N LYS A 296 -13.11 -16.79 -11.86
CA LYS A 296 -13.87 -17.87 -12.49
C LYS A 296 -13.23 -19.23 -12.24
#